data_AF-A0A9P1L0I0-F1
#
_entry.id   AF-A0A9P1L0I0-F1
#
_cell.length_a   1.000
_cell.length_b   1.000
_cell.length_c   1.000
_cell.angle_alpha   90.00
_cell.angle_beta   90.00
_cell.angle_gamma   90.00
#
_symmetry.space_group_name_H-M   'P 1'
#
loop_
_entity.id
_entity.type
_entity.pdbx_description
1 polymer ?
#
loop_
_entity_poly.entity_id
_entity_poly.type
_entity_poly.pdbx_seq_one_letter_code
_entity_poly.pdbx_strand_id
1 'polypeptide(L)'
;MIMKDFFIKIVEFVDKHNKVIVKTALVILGVILLSLTIFFSANSFSVSSESNKLVDYIEKRNYGEATSYYNKVKEEFSESKMDRFSKSLSKKINKILVNYGDRYIKGEIGKDYFISLINIINELDTVYIDASNIIDQAKRVNDLYLQEKISYKTAMGYIQAVSTLKISKNEIYVYAKKIDVIEDSRKVYNLGVKDQEKKMYKEAISNYDKVMSEDKKYYDLAQDKKEECIKDIYDYYIEKANTENENGNYQQALEYIDYLKQYYLDDDYLNELSSKYEKNLKMYSMTNDEIVALISKKSGMDKADIRTNIFQQMVNGSKYYYVETFVNKDRVDEFLINPRNKKVYSYLDEKKTYNNNYSDGYWRATKDGSVEFTISKNTAISILEKKLKEHSEKYKYVTIEEKNNALKYIENKEQLDKFIGKNNDIYYYAVVNRGFFKSKEVYLINPYTKQIYKVSADKIIKI
;
A
#
# COMPACT_ATOMS: atom_id res chain seq x y z
N MET A 1 75.73 97.09 13.99
CA MET A 1 75.31 97.65 15.30
C MET A 1 73.83 97.40 15.59
N ILE A 2 72.92 97.57 14.62
CA ILE A 2 71.45 97.50 14.81
C ILE A 2 70.91 96.11 15.22
N MET A 3 71.44 95.03 14.64
CA MET A 3 71.02 93.65 15.01
C MET A 3 71.40 93.26 16.43
N LYS A 4 72.50 93.81 16.97
CA LYS A 4 72.99 93.48 18.32
C LYS A 4 72.08 94.11 19.39
N ASP A 5 71.69 95.36 19.19
CA ASP A 5 70.75 96.05 20.09
C ASP A 5 69.34 95.47 20.05
N PHE A 6 68.88 95.03 18.87
CA PHE A 6 67.59 94.34 18.75
C PHE A 6 67.61 92.99 19.48
N PHE A 7 68.72 92.23 19.35
CA PHE A 7 68.89 90.97 20.06
C PHE A 7 68.97 91.18 21.58
N ILE A 8 69.70 92.20 22.04
CA ILE A 8 69.78 92.55 23.46
C ILE A 8 68.40 92.93 24.00
N LYS A 9 67.61 93.75 23.28
CA LYS A 9 66.25 94.09 23.69
C LYS A 9 65.31 92.89 23.75
N ILE A 10 65.46 91.93 22.84
CA ILE A 10 64.70 90.67 22.88
C ILE A 10 65.14 89.83 24.09
N VAL A 11 66.44 89.72 24.35
CA VAL A 11 66.95 88.97 25.50
C VAL A 11 66.50 89.62 26.81
N GLU A 12 66.57 90.95 26.94
CA GLU A 12 66.07 91.68 28.11
C GLU A 12 64.55 91.55 28.27
N PHE A 13 63.78 91.57 27.18
CA PHE A 13 62.34 91.34 27.22
C PHE A 13 61.99 89.91 27.66
N VAL A 14 62.69 88.91 27.11
CA VAL A 14 62.55 87.51 27.48
C VAL A 14 62.96 87.29 28.93
N ASP A 15 64.01 87.94 29.42
CA ASP A 15 64.48 87.78 30.80
C ASP A 15 63.54 88.49 31.81
N LYS A 16 63.09 89.70 31.48
CA LYS A 16 62.13 90.48 32.28
C LYS A 16 60.76 89.80 32.39
N HIS A 17 60.31 89.11 31.34
CA HIS A 17 59.02 88.42 31.30
C HIS A 17 59.15 86.90 31.32
N ASN A 18 60.32 86.36 31.66
CA ASN A 18 60.67 84.94 31.56
C ASN A 18 59.62 84.05 32.24
N LYS A 19 59.25 84.38 33.48
CA LYS A 19 58.21 83.64 34.23
C LYS A 19 56.87 83.59 33.50
N VAL A 20 56.46 84.67 32.84
CA VAL A 20 55.17 84.74 32.12
C VAL A 20 55.26 83.99 30.79
N ILE A 21 56.36 84.14 30.06
CA ILE A 21 56.59 83.45 28.79
C ILE A 21 56.67 81.94 29.00
N VAL A 22 57.45 81.47 29.98
CA VAL A 22 57.58 80.04 30.31
C VAL A 22 56.24 79.47 30.79
N LYS A 23 55.51 80.19 31.64
CA LYS A 23 54.18 79.74 32.10
C LYS A 23 53.17 79.62 30.96
N THR A 24 53.18 80.58 30.03
CA THR A 24 52.28 80.58 28.86
C THR A 24 52.66 79.46 27.88
N ALA A 25 53.95 79.27 27.62
CA ALA A 25 54.46 78.17 26.80
C ALA A 25 54.11 76.80 27.39
N LEU A 26 54.23 76.62 28.71
CA LEU A 26 53.84 75.37 29.40
C LEU A 26 52.33 75.12 29.34
N VAL A 27 51.49 76.15 29.44
CA VAL A 27 50.04 76.02 29.27
C VAL A 27 49.69 75.61 27.84
N ILE A 28 50.30 76.25 26.83
CA ILE A 28 50.11 75.89 25.42
C ILE A 28 50.58 74.46 25.16
N LEU A 29 51.74 74.08 25.67
CA LEU A 29 52.25 72.71 25.55
C LEU A 29 51.32 71.70 26.22
N GLY A 30 50.78 72.05 27.40
CA GLY A 30 49.79 71.26 28.13
C GLY A 30 48.50 71.08 27.34
N VAL A 31 47.98 72.14 26.71
CA VAL A 31 46.80 72.07 25.84
C VAL A 31 47.08 71.24 24.59
N ILE A 32 48.25 71.36 23.96
CA ILE A 32 48.63 70.55 22.80
C ILE A 32 48.75 69.07 23.20
N LEU A 33 49.37 68.75 24.34
CA LEU A 33 49.45 67.39 24.88
C LEU A 33 48.07 66.84 25.24
N LEU A 34 47.17 67.66 25.80
CA LEU A 34 45.78 67.29 26.06
C LEU A 34 45.02 67.01 24.75
N SER A 35 45.23 67.86 23.74
CA SER A 35 44.62 67.72 22.42
C SER A 35 45.10 66.45 21.72
N LEU A 36 46.40 66.17 21.78
CA LEU A 36 47.00 64.94 21.24
C LEU A 36 46.51 63.70 21.98
N THR A 37 46.44 63.73 23.33
CA THR A 37 45.91 62.60 24.10
C THR A 37 44.43 62.36 23.83
N ILE A 38 43.62 63.42 23.67
CA ILE A 38 42.22 63.32 23.23
C ILE A 38 42.13 62.78 21.79
N PHE A 39 42.99 63.22 20.87
CA PHE A 39 42.98 62.78 19.47
C PHE A 39 43.43 61.32 19.32
N PHE A 40 44.47 60.89 20.03
CA PHE A 40 44.94 59.50 20.04
C PHE A 40 43.97 58.56 20.78
N SER A 41 43.32 59.01 21.85
CA SER A 41 42.24 58.25 22.51
C SER A 41 40.93 58.21 21.71
N ALA A 42 40.66 59.20 20.87
CA ALA A 42 39.52 59.20 19.95
C ALA A 42 39.75 58.35 18.68
N ASN A 43 40.99 58.26 18.18
CA ASN A 43 41.34 57.46 17.00
C ASN A 43 41.67 55.99 17.30
N SER A 44 42.07 55.66 18.53
CA SER A 44 42.14 54.27 18.97
C SER A 44 40.72 53.79 19.34
N PHE A 45 40.20 52.79 18.62
CA PHE A 45 38.87 52.20 18.82
C PHE A 45 37.67 53.07 18.44
N SER A 46 37.52 53.42 17.16
CA SER A 46 36.22 53.90 16.69
C SER A 46 35.20 52.74 16.70
N VAL A 47 34.00 52.99 17.21
CA VAL A 47 32.93 51.97 17.32
C VAL A 47 32.64 51.27 15.99
N SER A 48 32.65 52.04 14.88
CA SER A 48 32.41 51.48 13.55
C SER A 48 33.54 50.53 13.11
N SER A 49 34.80 50.89 13.36
CA SER A 49 35.97 50.05 13.02
C SER A 49 35.90 48.72 13.74
N GLU A 50 35.69 48.74 15.06
CA GLU A 50 35.65 47.50 15.84
C GLU A 50 34.46 46.61 15.43
N SER A 51 33.29 47.21 15.19
CA SER A 51 32.12 46.44 14.74
C SER A 51 32.34 45.79 13.36
N ASN A 52 33.06 46.45 12.45
CA ASN A 52 33.45 45.86 11.16
C ASN A 52 34.43 44.71 11.32
N LYS A 53 35.42 44.87 12.21
CA LYS A 53 36.42 43.83 12.47
C LYS A 53 35.79 42.58 13.07
N LEU A 54 34.86 42.73 14.01
CA LEU A 54 34.13 41.58 14.56
C LEU A 54 33.27 40.91 13.47
N VAL A 55 32.59 41.69 12.63
CA VAL A 55 31.82 41.16 11.49
C VAL A 55 32.69 40.34 10.54
N ASP A 56 33.91 40.80 10.22
CA ASP A 56 34.84 40.06 9.36
C ASP A 56 35.20 38.69 9.96
N TYR A 57 35.44 38.61 11.28
CA TYR A 57 35.65 37.31 11.95
C TYR A 57 34.43 36.40 11.87
N ILE A 58 33.22 36.95 12.00
CA ILE A 58 31.95 36.20 11.91
C ILE A 58 31.74 35.68 10.48
N GLU A 59 31.90 36.51 9.46
CA GLU A 59 31.73 36.11 8.05
C GLU A 59 32.79 35.09 7.61
N LYS A 60 34.00 35.16 8.18
CA LYS A 60 35.05 34.14 8.01
C LYS A 60 34.82 32.87 8.83
N ARG A 61 33.77 32.83 9.66
CA ARG A 61 33.41 31.73 10.58
C ARG A 61 34.53 31.37 11.56
N ASN A 62 35.33 32.35 11.95
CA ASN A 62 36.40 32.14 12.92
C ASN A 62 35.85 32.30 14.33
N TYR A 63 35.21 31.23 14.84
CA TYR A 63 34.54 31.23 16.14
C TYR A 63 35.46 31.70 17.28
N GLY A 64 36.69 31.18 17.34
CA GLY A 64 37.64 31.52 18.40
C GLY A 64 38.03 33.01 18.39
N GLU A 65 38.38 33.54 17.21
CA GLU A 65 38.71 34.96 17.07
C GLU A 65 37.51 35.87 17.32
N ALA A 66 36.32 35.52 16.82
CA ALA A 66 35.13 36.33 17.01
C ALA A 66 34.76 36.45 18.50
N THR A 67 34.73 35.33 19.24
CA THR A 67 34.38 35.32 20.65
C THR A 67 35.46 35.99 21.51
N SER A 68 36.73 35.69 21.25
CA SER A 68 37.86 36.32 21.97
C SER A 68 37.87 37.83 21.76
N TYR A 69 37.71 38.28 20.52
CA TYR A 69 37.68 39.70 20.19
C TYR A 69 36.46 40.42 20.78
N TYR A 70 35.28 39.78 20.77
CA TYR A 70 34.09 40.33 21.42
C TYR A 70 34.28 40.53 22.92
N ASN A 71 34.85 39.55 23.62
CA ASN A 71 35.15 39.65 25.06
C ASN A 71 36.16 40.76 25.34
N LYS A 72 37.20 40.88 24.52
CA LYS A 72 38.16 41.99 24.60
C LYS A 72 37.47 43.35 24.48
N VAL A 73 36.59 43.53 23.49
CA VAL A 73 35.83 44.78 23.32
C VAL A 73 34.96 45.07 24.54
N LYS A 74 34.33 44.04 25.11
CA LYS A 74 33.50 44.14 26.33
C LYS A 74 34.30 44.58 27.56
N GLU A 75 35.55 44.15 27.69
CA GLU A 75 36.46 44.55 28.79
C GLU A 75 37.01 45.99 28.61
N GLU A 76 37.30 46.40 27.38
CA GLU A 76 37.94 47.68 27.08
C GLU A 76 36.95 48.85 26.94
N PHE A 77 35.69 48.58 26.59
CA PHE A 77 34.71 49.64 26.32
C PHE A 77 33.96 50.09 27.57
N SER A 78 33.81 51.41 27.72
CA SER A 78 32.84 51.95 28.67
C SER A 78 31.41 51.59 28.26
N GLU A 79 30.48 51.57 29.21
CA GLU A 79 29.07 51.20 28.98
C GLU A 79 28.43 51.97 27.81
N SER A 80 28.59 53.31 27.77
CA SER A 80 28.08 54.14 26.67
C SER A 80 28.74 53.84 25.31
N LYS A 81 30.01 53.42 25.31
CA LYS A 81 30.71 53.01 24.09
C LYS A 81 30.24 51.62 23.65
N MET A 82 30.02 50.73 24.60
CA MET A 82 29.48 49.39 24.35
C MET A 82 28.06 49.45 23.80
N ASP A 83 27.16 50.29 24.33
CA ASP A 83 25.81 50.48 23.78
C ASP A 83 25.84 50.92 22.31
N ARG A 84 26.70 51.89 21.97
CA ARG A 84 26.90 52.32 20.57
C ARG A 84 27.45 51.20 19.68
N PHE A 85 28.37 50.39 20.23
CA PHE A 85 28.92 49.23 19.54
C PHE A 85 27.87 48.16 19.29
N SER A 86 27.11 47.77 20.30
CA SER A 86 26.02 46.81 20.21
C SER A 86 24.96 47.26 19.19
N LYS A 87 24.60 48.54 19.14
CA LYS A 87 23.71 49.10 18.11
C LYS A 87 24.29 48.98 16.69
N SER A 88 25.56 49.35 16.51
CA SER A 88 26.27 49.24 15.22
C SER A 88 26.36 47.77 14.76
N LEU A 89 26.76 46.88 15.67
CA LEU A 89 26.92 45.46 15.43
C LEU A 89 25.57 44.80 15.10
N SER A 90 24.52 45.07 15.89
CA SER A 90 23.17 44.55 15.64
C SER A 90 22.67 44.88 14.24
N LYS A 91 22.85 46.12 13.78
CA LYS A 91 22.48 46.52 12.41
C LYS A 91 23.20 45.68 11.34
N LYS A 92 24.49 45.40 11.53
CA LYS A 92 25.31 44.61 10.60
C LYS A 92 24.94 43.12 10.65
N ILE A 93 24.77 42.56 11.84
CA ILE A 93 24.37 41.16 12.05
C ILE A 93 23.02 40.85 11.42
N ASN A 94 22.02 41.72 11.60
CA ASN A 94 20.71 41.51 10.97
C ASN A 94 20.81 41.46 9.44
N LYS A 95 21.65 42.32 8.83
CA LYS A 95 21.92 42.26 7.38
C LYS A 95 22.63 40.97 6.96
N ILE A 96 23.60 40.51 7.75
CA ILE A 96 24.35 39.27 7.48
C ILE A 96 23.43 38.06 7.57
N LEU A 97 22.60 37.95 8.62
CA LEU A 97 21.66 36.83 8.80
C LEU A 97 20.73 36.69 7.59
N VAL A 98 20.12 37.78 7.14
CA VAL A 98 19.23 37.76 5.97
C VAL A 98 20.01 37.40 4.71
N ASN A 99 21.15 38.04 4.45
CA ASN A 99 21.95 37.81 3.24
C ASN A 99 22.45 36.36 3.17
N TYR A 100 23.08 35.85 4.22
CA TYR A 100 23.58 34.47 4.25
C TYR A 100 22.44 33.46 4.29
N GLY A 101 21.30 33.79 4.90
CA GLY A 101 20.08 33.01 4.77
C GLY A 101 19.66 32.85 3.30
N ASP A 102 19.69 33.93 2.52
CA ASP A 102 19.35 33.90 1.10
C ASP A 102 20.35 33.11 0.27
N ARG A 103 21.63 33.25 0.57
CA ARG A 103 22.69 32.45 -0.05
C ARG A 103 22.48 30.96 0.25
N TYR A 104 22.07 30.60 1.46
CA TYR A 104 21.75 29.21 1.82
C TYR A 104 20.52 28.71 1.06
N ILE A 105 19.43 29.49 1.02
CA ILE A 105 18.19 29.15 0.32
C ILE A 105 18.45 28.92 -1.18
N LYS A 106 19.32 29.74 -1.78
CA LYS A 106 19.76 29.61 -3.19
C LYS A 106 20.76 28.47 -3.43
N GLY A 107 21.27 27.83 -2.37
CA GLY A 107 22.27 26.77 -2.46
C GLY A 107 23.70 27.25 -2.71
N GLU A 108 23.97 28.55 -2.58
CA GLU A 108 25.32 29.13 -2.74
C GLU A 108 26.25 28.77 -1.57
N ILE A 109 25.68 28.44 -0.41
CA ILE A 109 26.40 27.96 0.77
C ILE A 109 25.70 26.71 1.34
N GLY A 110 26.48 25.84 1.98
CA GLY A 110 25.96 24.63 2.63
C GLY A 110 25.30 24.91 3.99
N LYS A 111 24.52 23.93 4.48
CA LYS A 111 23.83 23.99 5.79
C LYS A 111 24.80 24.26 6.94
N ASP A 112 25.94 23.57 6.96
CA ASP A 112 26.94 23.71 8.02
C ASP A 112 27.58 25.09 8.04
N TYR A 113 27.73 25.71 6.86
CA TYR A 113 28.21 27.08 6.77
C TYR A 113 27.24 28.03 7.48
N PHE A 114 25.94 27.92 7.17
CA PHE A 114 24.93 28.80 7.73
C PHE A 114 24.73 28.59 9.24
N ILE A 115 24.72 27.33 9.71
CA ILE A 115 24.63 27.00 11.13
C ILE A 115 25.85 27.53 11.90
N SER A 116 27.06 27.37 11.37
CA SER A 116 28.27 27.88 12.00
C SER A 116 28.22 29.40 12.22
N LEU A 117 27.70 30.15 11.24
CA LEU A 117 27.51 31.59 11.33
C LEU A 117 26.49 31.96 12.42
N ILE A 118 25.35 31.25 12.49
CA ILE A 118 24.33 31.44 13.52
C ILE A 118 24.87 31.14 14.93
N ASN A 119 25.67 30.08 15.08
CA ASN A 119 26.25 29.72 16.37
C ASN A 119 27.17 30.82 16.91
N ILE A 120 28.03 31.41 16.06
CA ILE A 120 28.88 32.53 16.48
C ILE A 120 28.02 33.72 16.92
N ILE A 121 26.96 34.05 16.18
CA ILE A 121 26.06 35.15 16.52
C ILE A 121 25.36 34.93 17.86
N ASN A 122 24.94 33.70 18.15
CA ASN A 122 24.27 33.35 19.40
C ASN A 122 25.16 33.53 20.64
N GLU A 123 26.48 33.49 20.50
CA GLU A 123 27.42 33.74 21.61
C GLU A 123 27.54 35.24 21.98
N LEU A 124 27.07 36.14 21.09
CA LEU A 124 27.20 37.59 21.28
C LEU A 124 26.01 38.12 22.11
N ASP A 125 26.18 38.19 23.43
CA ASP A 125 25.11 38.51 24.40
C ASP A 125 24.48 39.90 24.29
N THR A 126 25.14 40.89 23.66
CA THR A 126 24.62 42.26 23.50
C THR A 126 24.00 42.53 22.13
N VAL A 127 23.93 41.53 21.24
CA VAL A 127 23.40 41.71 19.89
C VAL A 127 21.89 41.54 19.88
N TYR A 128 21.20 42.58 19.40
CA TYR A 128 19.78 42.52 19.11
C TYR A 128 19.54 41.92 17.72
N ILE A 129 18.72 40.87 17.67
CA ILE A 129 18.27 40.25 16.42
C ILE A 129 16.82 40.68 16.16
N ASP A 130 16.61 41.25 14.98
CA ASP A 130 15.29 41.63 14.48
C ASP A 130 14.56 40.38 13.99
N ALA A 131 13.64 39.89 14.82
CA ALA A 131 12.85 38.69 14.51
C ALA A 131 11.97 38.87 13.27
N SER A 132 11.52 40.10 12.94
CA SER A 132 10.58 40.35 11.85
C SER A 132 11.17 39.94 10.49
N ASN A 133 12.42 40.35 10.22
CA ASN A 133 13.14 40.00 9.00
C ASN A 133 13.35 38.49 8.85
N ILE A 134 13.59 37.78 9.96
CA ILE A 134 13.76 36.32 9.96
C ILE A 134 12.43 35.62 9.70
N ILE A 135 11.34 36.11 10.29
CA ILE A 135 9.98 35.60 10.09
C ILE A 135 9.54 35.80 8.63
N ASP A 136 9.81 36.97 8.05
CA ASP A 136 9.51 37.26 6.65
C ASP A 136 10.30 36.35 5.69
N GLN A 137 11.58 36.10 6.00
CA GLN A 137 12.39 35.18 5.23
C GLN A 137 11.92 33.72 5.39
N ALA A 138 11.48 33.30 6.58
CA ALA A 138 10.86 31.99 6.82
C ALA A 138 9.56 31.80 6.03
N LYS A 139 8.72 32.85 5.97
CA LYS A 139 7.52 32.88 5.11
C LYS A 139 7.89 32.70 3.64
N ARG A 140 8.89 33.45 3.15
CA ARG A 140 9.39 33.31 1.77
C ARG A 140 9.91 31.91 1.49
N VAL A 141 10.60 31.28 2.44
CA VAL A 141 11.07 29.89 2.31
C VAL A 141 9.91 28.92 2.15
N ASN A 142 8.86 29.07 2.96
CA ASN A 142 7.62 28.30 2.79
C ASN A 142 7.04 28.47 1.38
N ASP A 143 6.93 29.72 0.90
CA ASP A 143 6.35 30.00 -0.43
C ASP A 143 7.20 29.42 -1.57
N LEU A 144 8.54 29.49 -1.46
CA LEU A 144 9.45 28.88 -2.42
C LEU A 144 9.33 27.35 -2.44
N TYR A 145 9.12 26.71 -1.29
CA TYR A 145 8.91 25.27 -1.20
C TYR A 145 7.56 24.84 -1.79
N LEU A 146 6.49 25.60 -1.52
CA LEU A 146 5.17 25.41 -2.13
C LEU A 146 5.26 25.50 -3.66
N GLN A 147 6.03 26.47 -4.17
CA GLN A 147 6.30 26.65 -5.60
C GLN A 147 7.32 25.65 -6.18
N GLU A 148 7.80 24.69 -5.38
CA GLU A 148 8.81 23.69 -5.78
C GLU A 148 10.14 24.29 -6.29
N LYS A 149 10.44 25.54 -5.93
CA LYS A 149 11.70 26.21 -6.29
C LYS A 149 12.86 25.78 -5.41
N ILE A 150 12.57 25.22 -4.23
CA ILE A 150 13.56 24.67 -3.31
C ILE A 150 13.10 23.31 -2.79
N SER A 151 14.05 22.47 -2.39
CA SER A 151 13.75 21.16 -1.81
C SER A 151 13.25 21.28 -0.36
N TYR A 152 12.51 20.26 0.11
CA TYR A 152 12.16 20.10 1.52
C TYR A 152 13.38 20.19 2.44
N LYS A 153 14.49 19.54 2.05
CA LYS A 153 15.75 19.57 2.82
C LYS A 153 16.30 21.00 2.97
N THR A 154 16.23 21.81 1.92
CA THR A 154 16.65 23.21 1.95
C THR A 154 15.71 24.05 2.82
N ALA A 155 14.40 23.90 2.63
CA ALA A 155 13.40 24.66 3.36
C ALA A 155 13.47 24.39 4.87
N MET A 156 13.41 23.12 5.26
CA MET A 156 13.52 22.72 6.66
C MET A 156 14.90 22.98 7.24
N GLY A 157 15.96 22.86 6.45
CA GLY A 157 17.31 23.20 6.89
C GLY A 157 17.45 24.67 7.27
N TYR A 158 16.82 25.60 6.53
CA TYR A 158 16.79 27.02 6.87
C TYR A 158 16.00 27.24 8.16
N ILE A 159 14.76 26.73 8.22
CA ILE A 159 13.85 26.90 9.36
C ILE A 159 14.48 26.37 10.65
N GLN A 160 15.09 25.19 10.61
CA GLN A 160 15.81 24.61 11.75
C GLN A 160 16.99 25.49 12.19
N ALA A 161 17.78 26.00 11.24
CA ALA A 161 18.94 26.82 11.53
C ALA A 161 18.54 28.14 12.22
N VAL A 162 17.58 28.89 11.66
CA VAL A 162 17.15 30.15 12.28
C VAL A 162 16.34 29.95 13.56
N SER A 163 15.72 28.80 13.75
CA SER A 163 15.06 28.44 15.01
C SER A 163 16.04 28.26 16.18
N THR A 164 17.36 28.20 15.96
CA THR A 164 18.33 28.19 17.07
C THR A 164 18.67 29.60 17.58
N LEU A 165 18.29 30.65 16.85
CA LEU A 165 18.51 32.03 17.28
C LEU A 165 17.77 32.32 18.60
N LYS A 166 18.35 33.19 19.42
CA LYS A 166 17.78 33.65 20.70
C LYS A 166 16.64 34.67 20.50
N ILE A 167 15.65 34.34 19.67
CA ILE A 167 14.46 35.16 19.36
C ILE A 167 13.17 34.41 19.71
N SER A 168 12.01 35.09 19.67
CA SER A 168 10.70 34.44 19.76
C SER A 168 10.48 33.54 18.55
N LYS A 169 10.23 32.25 18.78
CA LYS A 169 10.27 31.20 17.75
C LYS A 169 8.90 30.76 17.23
N ASN A 170 7.82 31.15 17.93
CA ASN A 170 6.48 30.60 17.70
C ASN A 170 6.03 30.78 16.25
N GLU A 171 6.30 31.93 15.64
CA GLU A 171 5.90 32.22 14.25
C GLU A 171 6.75 31.45 13.21
N ILE A 172 8.01 31.16 13.51
CA ILE A 172 8.89 30.37 12.62
C ILE A 172 8.44 28.91 12.61
N TYR A 173 8.07 28.35 13.77
CA TYR A 173 7.58 26.98 13.87
C TYR A 173 6.29 26.72 13.09
N VAL A 174 5.45 27.73 12.89
CA VAL A 174 4.25 27.62 12.05
C VAL A 174 4.62 27.24 10.62
N TYR A 175 5.68 27.84 10.06
CA TYR A 175 6.14 27.51 8.71
C TYR A 175 6.79 26.13 8.62
N ALA A 176 7.52 25.71 9.67
CA ALA A 176 8.04 24.34 9.77
C ALA A 176 6.91 23.31 9.62
N LYS A 177 5.86 23.46 10.42
CA LYS A 177 4.70 22.57 10.41
C LYS A 177 3.98 22.58 9.06
N LYS A 178 3.83 23.75 8.42
CA LYS A 178 3.23 23.85 7.08
C LYS A 178 4.04 23.07 6.04
N ILE A 179 5.36 23.25 6.02
CA ILE A 179 6.25 22.54 5.10
C ILE A 179 6.15 21.02 5.32
N ASP A 180 6.16 20.54 6.57
CA ASP A 180 6.05 19.12 6.89
C ASP A 180 4.72 18.51 6.40
N VAL A 181 3.59 19.19 6.68
CA VAL A 181 2.26 18.72 6.25
C VAL A 181 2.16 18.63 4.72
N ILE A 182 2.71 19.60 4.01
CA ILE A 182 2.71 19.62 2.55
C ILE A 182 3.61 18.51 1.99
N GLU A 183 4.78 18.30 2.58
CA GLU A 183 5.69 17.21 2.18
C GLU A 183 5.02 15.84 2.34
N ASP A 184 4.34 15.60 3.46
CA ASP A 184 3.63 14.35 3.69
C ASP A 184 2.44 14.19 2.73
N SER A 185 1.70 15.26 2.44
CA SER A 185 0.67 15.28 1.39
C SER A 185 1.22 14.85 0.02
N ARG A 186 2.37 15.42 -0.40
CA ARG A 186 3.06 15.08 -1.65
C ARG A 186 3.54 13.63 -1.69
N LYS A 187 4.03 13.10 -0.57
CA LYS A 187 4.42 11.67 -0.47
C LYS A 187 3.23 10.75 -0.70
N VAL A 188 2.08 11.07 -0.11
CA VAL A 188 0.87 10.27 -0.25
C VAL A 188 0.34 10.31 -1.69
N TYR A 189 0.37 11.48 -2.35
CA TYR A 189 0.10 11.55 -3.80
C TYR A 189 1.00 10.60 -4.60
N ASN A 190 2.32 10.63 -4.35
CA ASN A 190 3.27 9.77 -5.05
C ASN A 190 3.07 8.27 -4.76
N LEU A 191 2.54 7.90 -3.59
CA LEU A 191 2.13 6.53 -3.30
C LEU A 191 0.90 6.15 -4.15
N GLY A 192 -0.09 7.03 -4.26
CA GLY A 192 -1.26 6.83 -5.11
C GLY A 192 -0.89 6.56 -6.57
N VAL A 193 0.05 7.33 -7.12
CA VAL A 193 0.58 7.11 -8.49
C VAL A 193 1.19 5.71 -8.64
N LYS A 194 2.01 5.27 -7.69
CA LYS A 194 2.64 3.94 -7.72
C LYS A 194 1.63 2.80 -7.58
N ASP A 195 0.58 2.99 -6.78
CA ASP A 195 -0.47 2.00 -6.61
C ASP A 195 -1.32 1.90 -7.89
N GLN A 196 -1.62 3.03 -8.54
CA GLN A 196 -2.31 3.07 -9.83
C GLN A 196 -1.50 2.34 -10.93
N GLU A 197 -0.19 2.58 -11.02
CA GLU A 197 0.70 1.87 -11.97
C GLU A 197 0.66 0.34 -11.79
N LYS A 198 0.42 -0.13 -10.56
CA LYS A 198 0.29 -1.55 -10.21
C LYS A 198 -1.14 -2.09 -10.32
N LYS A 199 -2.10 -1.28 -10.79
CA LYS A 199 -3.55 -1.58 -10.82
C LYS A 199 -4.14 -1.86 -9.43
N MET A 200 -3.51 -1.35 -8.37
CA MET A 200 -4.03 -1.34 -7.01
C MET A 200 -4.96 -0.13 -6.83
N TYR A 201 -6.04 -0.11 -7.62
CA TYR A 201 -6.85 1.09 -7.80
C TYR A 201 -7.57 1.53 -6.51
N LYS A 202 -7.98 0.59 -5.67
CA LYS A 202 -8.63 0.89 -4.38
C LYS A 202 -7.68 1.64 -3.44
N GLU A 203 -6.44 1.17 -3.36
CA GLU A 203 -5.36 1.78 -2.58
C GLU A 203 -4.98 3.14 -3.18
N ALA A 204 -4.89 3.23 -4.51
CA ALA A 204 -4.60 4.47 -5.22
C ALA A 204 -5.63 5.57 -4.92
N ILE A 205 -6.92 5.27 -5.08
CA ILE A 205 -8.03 6.19 -4.76
C ILE A 205 -7.96 6.63 -3.29
N SER A 206 -7.74 5.68 -2.36
CA SER A 206 -7.61 5.99 -0.93
C SER A 206 -6.44 6.93 -0.62
N ASN A 207 -5.33 6.82 -1.37
CA ASN A 207 -4.19 7.71 -1.22
C ASN A 207 -4.49 9.08 -1.82
N TYR A 208 -5.12 9.16 -3.00
CA TYR A 208 -5.52 10.45 -3.58
C TYR A 208 -6.49 11.23 -2.68
N ASP A 209 -7.41 10.56 -1.98
CA ASP A 209 -8.33 11.18 -1.01
C ASP A 209 -7.64 11.79 0.23
N LYS A 210 -6.41 11.37 0.53
CA LYS A 210 -5.62 11.89 1.66
C LYS A 210 -4.75 13.09 1.28
N VAL A 211 -4.68 13.44 0.00
CA VAL A 211 -3.91 14.60 -0.46
C VAL A 211 -4.60 15.87 0.04
N MET A 212 -3.85 16.73 0.70
CA MET A 212 -4.34 17.94 1.36
C MET A 212 -4.60 19.07 0.36
N SER A 213 -5.75 19.75 0.51
CA SER A 213 -6.18 20.88 -0.35
C SER A 213 -5.26 22.11 -0.29
N GLU A 214 -4.48 22.24 0.79
CA GLU A 214 -3.53 23.33 1.01
C GLU A 214 -2.38 23.31 0.01
N ASP A 215 -2.04 22.14 -0.55
CA ASP A 215 -1.18 22.03 -1.72
C ASP A 215 -2.03 21.95 -2.98
N LYS A 216 -2.57 23.10 -3.40
CA LYS A 216 -3.53 23.19 -4.50
C LYS A 216 -3.09 22.42 -5.75
N LYS A 217 -1.81 22.51 -6.14
CA LYS A 217 -1.29 21.83 -7.33
C LYS A 217 -1.43 20.31 -7.21
N TYR A 218 -0.95 19.73 -6.11
CA TYR A 218 -0.98 18.28 -5.92
C TYR A 218 -2.38 17.77 -5.60
N TYR A 219 -3.21 18.58 -4.95
CA TYR A 219 -4.62 18.27 -4.74
C TYR A 219 -5.37 18.16 -6.06
N ASP A 220 -5.24 19.15 -6.94
CA ASP A 220 -5.89 19.15 -8.26
C ASP A 220 -5.42 17.93 -9.08
N LEU A 221 -4.10 17.64 -9.10
CA LEU A 221 -3.56 16.44 -9.75
C LEU A 221 -4.11 15.13 -9.14
N ALA A 222 -4.30 15.08 -7.83
CA ALA A 222 -4.85 13.91 -7.15
C ALA A 222 -6.32 13.69 -7.51
N GLN A 223 -7.12 14.75 -7.64
CA GLN A 223 -8.52 14.63 -8.06
C GLN A 223 -8.61 14.16 -9.52
N ASP A 224 -7.80 14.73 -10.43
CA ASP A 224 -7.75 14.28 -11.83
C ASP A 224 -7.37 12.80 -11.93
N LYS A 225 -6.34 12.38 -11.18
CA LYS A 225 -5.88 10.99 -11.14
C LYS A 225 -6.90 10.05 -10.50
N LYS A 226 -7.62 10.50 -9.48
CA LYS A 226 -8.72 9.75 -8.87
C LYS A 226 -9.84 9.52 -9.89
N GLU A 227 -10.22 10.52 -10.67
CA GLU A 227 -11.23 10.35 -11.73
C GLU A 227 -10.77 9.37 -12.81
N GLU A 228 -9.49 9.41 -13.20
CA GLU A 228 -8.89 8.43 -14.11
C GLU A 228 -8.97 7.01 -13.53
N CYS A 229 -8.55 6.83 -12.27
CA CYS A 229 -8.69 5.55 -11.57
C CYS A 229 -10.15 5.07 -11.55
N ILE A 230 -11.11 5.95 -11.25
CA ILE A 230 -12.52 5.59 -11.22
C ILE A 230 -12.97 5.06 -12.59
N LYS A 231 -12.54 5.68 -13.69
CA LYS A 231 -12.83 5.17 -15.04
C LYS A 231 -12.21 3.80 -15.30
N ASP A 232 -10.95 3.62 -14.91
CA ASP A 232 -10.21 2.38 -15.14
C ASP A 232 -10.75 1.19 -14.33
N ILE A 233 -11.32 1.44 -13.15
CA ILE A 233 -11.81 0.35 -12.29
C ILE A 233 -13.03 -0.37 -12.88
N TYR A 234 -13.82 0.29 -13.73
CA TYR A 234 -15.09 -0.25 -14.25
C TYR A 234 -14.87 -1.57 -14.98
N ASP A 235 -14.15 -1.54 -16.10
CA ASP A 235 -13.90 -2.74 -16.90
C ASP A 235 -13.05 -3.76 -16.12
N TYR A 236 -12.06 -3.28 -15.36
CA TYR A 236 -11.16 -4.13 -14.59
C TYR A 236 -11.90 -5.00 -13.55
N TYR A 237 -12.77 -4.40 -12.73
CA TYR A 237 -13.49 -5.16 -11.72
C TYR A 237 -14.70 -5.92 -12.28
N ILE A 238 -15.26 -5.51 -13.42
CA ILE A 238 -16.25 -6.34 -14.14
C ILE A 238 -15.61 -7.64 -14.62
N GLU A 239 -14.42 -7.58 -15.24
CA GLU A 239 -13.67 -8.77 -15.66
C GLU A 239 -13.36 -9.71 -14.48
N LYS A 240 -12.88 -9.13 -13.37
CA LYS A 240 -12.63 -9.87 -12.13
C LYS A 240 -13.91 -10.51 -11.58
N ALA A 241 -15.01 -9.76 -11.50
CA ALA A 241 -16.27 -10.26 -10.98
C ALA A 241 -16.83 -11.41 -11.85
N ASN A 242 -16.79 -11.27 -13.18
CA ASN A 242 -17.16 -12.33 -14.10
C ASN A 242 -16.33 -13.59 -13.88
N THR A 243 -15.01 -13.45 -13.79
CA THR A 243 -14.07 -14.57 -13.55
C THR A 243 -14.37 -15.28 -12.22
N GLU A 244 -14.55 -14.54 -11.13
CA GLU A 244 -14.90 -15.13 -9.84
C GLU A 244 -16.25 -15.85 -9.88
N ASN A 245 -17.25 -15.28 -10.55
CA ASN A 245 -18.54 -15.93 -10.73
C ASN A 245 -18.42 -17.23 -11.55
N GLU A 246 -17.64 -17.24 -12.63
CA GLU A 246 -17.37 -18.44 -13.44
C GLU A 246 -16.65 -19.52 -12.64
N ASN A 247 -15.76 -19.12 -11.74
CA ASN A 247 -15.06 -20.03 -10.81
C ASN A 247 -15.92 -20.49 -9.62
N GLY A 248 -17.17 -20.01 -9.52
CA GLY A 248 -18.08 -20.35 -8.44
C GLY A 248 -17.87 -19.56 -7.14
N ASN A 249 -17.01 -18.54 -7.14
CA ASN A 249 -16.72 -17.63 -6.04
C ASN A 249 -17.71 -16.45 -6.02
N TYR A 250 -19.00 -16.76 -5.95
CA TYR A 250 -20.07 -15.77 -6.12
C TYR A 250 -20.03 -14.62 -5.10
N GLN A 251 -19.58 -14.88 -3.87
CA GLN A 251 -19.44 -13.85 -2.84
C GLN A 251 -18.37 -12.83 -3.23
N GLN A 252 -17.20 -13.30 -3.68
CA GLN A 252 -16.11 -12.43 -4.13
C GLN A 252 -16.51 -11.64 -5.38
N ALA A 253 -17.26 -12.27 -6.29
CA ALA A 253 -17.82 -11.59 -7.45
C ALA A 253 -18.74 -10.42 -7.05
N LEU A 254 -19.62 -10.64 -6.06
CA LEU A 254 -20.49 -9.58 -5.53
C LEU A 254 -19.70 -8.46 -4.86
N GLU A 255 -18.65 -8.76 -4.09
CA GLU A 255 -17.81 -7.73 -3.47
C GLU A 255 -17.18 -6.77 -4.49
N TYR A 256 -16.78 -7.26 -5.67
CA TYR A 256 -16.30 -6.41 -6.75
C TYR A 256 -17.41 -5.53 -7.34
N ILE A 257 -18.61 -6.07 -7.54
CA ILE A 257 -19.75 -5.29 -8.03
C ILE A 257 -20.18 -4.22 -7.01
N ASP A 258 -20.21 -4.56 -5.72
CA ASP A 258 -20.55 -3.63 -4.64
C ASP A 258 -19.51 -2.51 -4.51
N TYR A 259 -18.23 -2.81 -4.77
CA TYR A 259 -17.20 -1.78 -4.84
C TYR A 259 -17.43 -0.81 -6.01
N LEU A 260 -17.78 -1.31 -7.21
CA LEU A 260 -18.10 -0.46 -8.35
C LEU A 260 -19.32 0.43 -8.13
N LYS A 261 -20.37 -0.11 -7.48
CA LYS A 261 -21.59 0.64 -7.15
C LYS A 261 -21.36 1.84 -6.23
N GLN A 262 -20.22 1.93 -5.54
CA GLN A 262 -19.87 3.13 -4.76
C GLN A 262 -19.56 4.35 -5.64
N TYR A 263 -19.15 4.13 -6.89
CA TYR A 263 -18.76 5.18 -7.84
C TYR A 263 -19.74 5.32 -9.00
N TYR A 264 -20.39 4.21 -9.38
CA TYR A 264 -21.33 4.13 -10.49
C TYR A 264 -22.74 3.91 -9.96
N LEU A 265 -23.29 4.97 -9.36
CA LEU A 265 -24.67 4.97 -8.86
C LEU A 265 -25.61 4.81 -10.06
N ASP A 266 -26.67 4.02 -9.88
CA ASP A 266 -27.73 3.78 -10.86
C ASP A 266 -27.28 3.14 -12.20
N ASP A 267 -26.19 2.38 -12.19
CA ASP A 267 -25.77 1.58 -13.34
C ASP A 267 -26.62 0.29 -13.49
N ASP A 268 -27.47 0.26 -14.51
CA ASP A 268 -28.36 -0.85 -14.82
C ASP A 268 -27.61 -2.18 -15.06
N TYR A 269 -26.43 -2.12 -15.68
CA TYR A 269 -25.64 -3.31 -15.97
C TYR A 269 -25.02 -3.90 -14.69
N LEU A 270 -24.51 -3.06 -13.78
CA LEU A 270 -24.05 -3.52 -12.46
C LEU A 270 -25.20 -4.10 -11.64
N ASN A 271 -26.42 -3.58 -11.78
CA ASN A 271 -27.62 -4.12 -11.14
C ASN A 271 -28.01 -5.49 -11.71
N GLU A 272 -27.91 -5.68 -13.02
CA GLU A 272 -28.12 -6.99 -13.67
C GLU A 272 -27.10 -8.02 -13.18
N LEU A 273 -25.80 -7.67 -13.17
CA LEU A 273 -24.74 -8.55 -12.70
C LEU A 273 -24.92 -8.94 -11.23
N SER A 274 -25.20 -7.96 -10.37
CA SER A 274 -25.49 -8.19 -8.95
C SER A 274 -26.65 -9.17 -8.77
N SER A 275 -27.77 -8.96 -9.46
CA SER A 275 -28.94 -9.86 -9.41
C SER A 275 -28.61 -11.28 -9.88
N LYS A 276 -27.82 -11.41 -10.96
CA LYS A 276 -27.35 -12.68 -11.50
C LYS A 276 -26.46 -13.42 -10.50
N TYR A 277 -25.51 -12.72 -9.88
CA TYR A 277 -24.57 -13.31 -8.94
C TYR A 277 -25.21 -13.68 -7.61
N GLU A 278 -26.15 -12.87 -7.10
CA GLU A 278 -26.96 -13.21 -5.93
C GLU A 278 -27.79 -14.48 -6.17
N LYS A 279 -28.42 -14.59 -7.36
CA LYS A 279 -29.15 -15.79 -7.76
C LYS A 279 -28.23 -17.00 -7.78
N ASN A 280 -27.02 -16.86 -8.33
CA ASN A 280 -26.04 -17.94 -8.35
C ASN A 280 -25.58 -18.32 -6.93
N LEU A 281 -25.25 -17.33 -6.10
CA LEU A 281 -24.87 -17.52 -4.70
C LEU A 281 -25.94 -18.32 -3.95
N LYS A 282 -27.21 -17.93 -4.07
CA LYS A 282 -28.34 -18.62 -3.43
C LYS A 282 -28.56 -20.04 -3.96
N MET A 283 -28.37 -20.25 -5.26
CA MET A 283 -28.70 -21.50 -5.94
C MET A 283 -27.60 -22.57 -5.82
N TYR A 284 -26.34 -22.13 -5.74
CA TYR A 284 -25.17 -23.00 -5.85
C TYR A 284 -24.30 -23.01 -4.59
N SER A 285 -24.67 -22.30 -3.53
CA SER A 285 -23.98 -22.39 -2.24
C SER A 285 -24.64 -23.41 -1.31
N MET A 286 -23.81 -24.09 -0.54
CA MET A 286 -24.22 -24.91 0.59
C MET A 286 -23.25 -24.69 1.74
N THR A 287 -23.79 -24.61 2.94
CA THR A 287 -23.01 -24.63 4.18
C THR A 287 -22.51 -26.04 4.48
N ASN A 288 -21.46 -26.15 5.29
CA ASN A 288 -20.95 -27.44 5.74
C ASN A 288 -22.04 -28.24 6.46
N ASP A 289 -22.87 -27.59 7.28
CA ASP A 289 -23.98 -28.24 7.98
C ASP A 289 -25.04 -28.80 7.03
N GLU A 290 -25.39 -28.09 5.96
CA GLU A 290 -26.32 -28.58 4.94
C GLU A 290 -25.76 -29.77 4.18
N ILE A 291 -24.45 -29.78 3.90
CA ILE A 291 -23.76 -30.89 3.25
C ILE A 291 -23.78 -32.13 4.16
N VAL A 292 -23.40 -32.00 5.43
CA VAL A 292 -23.41 -33.11 6.38
C VAL A 292 -24.84 -33.63 6.62
N ALA A 293 -25.81 -32.73 6.76
CA ALA A 293 -27.22 -33.12 6.90
C ALA A 293 -27.76 -33.86 5.67
N LEU A 294 -27.36 -33.44 4.45
CA LEU A 294 -27.72 -34.14 3.22
C LEU A 294 -27.14 -35.56 3.18
N ILE A 295 -25.87 -35.73 3.57
CA ILE A 295 -25.21 -37.04 3.62
C ILE A 295 -25.87 -37.93 4.67
N SER A 296 -26.06 -37.43 5.91
CA SER A 296 -26.75 -38.13 7.00
C SER A 296 -28.14 -38.61 6.58
N LYS A 297 -28.94 -37.72 5.96
CA LYS A 297 -30.29 -38.06 5.49
C LYS A 297 -30.27 -39.17 4.43
N LYS A 298 -29.30 -39.16 3.52
CA LYS A 298 -29.20 -40.17 2.45
C LYS A 298 -28.68 -41.50 2.99
N SER A 299 -27.65 -41.48 3.83
CA SER A 299 -26.99 -42.68 4.34
C SER A 299 -27.70 -43.36 5.50
N GLY A 300 -28.54 -42.62 6.24
CA GLY A 300 -29.12 -43.06 7.50
C GLY A 300 -28.15 -43.02 8.69
N MET A 301 -26.94 -42.50 8.50
CA MET A 301 -25.95 -42.32 9.58
C MET A 301 -26.31 -41.11 10.45
N ASP A 302 -25.99 -41.16 11.75
CA ASP A 302 -26.15 -40.01 12.63
C ASP A 302 -25.22 -38.88 12.18
N LYS A 303 -25.74 -37.65 12.18
CA LYS A 303 -24.97 -36.44 11.86
C LYS A 303 -23.74 -36.31 12.77
N ALA A 304 -23.83 -36.72 14.03
CA ALA A 304 -22.74 -36.63 15.01
C ALA A 304 -21.54 -37.55 14.68
N ASP A 305 -21.78 -38.63 13.94
CA ASP A 305 -20.77 -39.63 13.60
C ASP A 305 -20.03 -39.31 12.29
N ILE A 306 -20.57 -38.36 11.50
CA ILE A 306 -20.04 -37.99 10.19
C ILE A 306 -19.04 -36.84 10.34
N ARG A 307 -17.83 -37.06 9.82
CA ARG A 307 -16.83 -36.00 9.61
C ARG A 307 -16.59 -35.81 8.12
N THR A 308 -16.39 -34.57 7.69
CA THR A 308 -16.22 -34.26 6.27
C THR A 308 -15.08 -33.29 6.00
N ASN A 309 -14.32 -33.55 4.94
CA ASN A 309 -13.50 -32.53 4.28
C ASN A 309 -14.27 -32.04 3.05
N ILE A 310 -14.45 -30.73 2.90
CA ILE A 310 -15.30 -30.14 1.86
C ILE A 310 -14.48 -29.15 1.04
N PHE A 311 -14.53 -29.32 -0.28
CA PHE A 311 -13.87 -28.44 -1.24
C PHE A 311 -14.86 -28.09 -2.35
N GLN A 312 -14.81 -26.85 -2.85
CA GLN A 312 -15.59 -26.47 -4.03
C GLN A 312 -14.80 -26.78 -5.30
N GLN A 313 -15.51 -27.15 -6.37
CA GLN A 313 -14.92 -27.34 -7.68
C GLN A 313 -15.92 -27.05 -8.81
N MET A 314 -15.40 -26.64 -9.96
CA MET A 314 -16.18 -26.47 -11.18
C MET A 314 -16.06 -27.71 -12.05
N VAL A 315 -17.19 -28.28 -12.46
CA VAL A 315 -17.27 -29.43 -13.36
C VAL A 315 -18.21 -29.09 -14.52
N ASN A 316 -17.67 -29.07 -15.74
CA ASN A 316 -18.44 -28.75 -16.96
C ASN A 316 -19.25 -27.44 -16.83
N GLY A 317 -18.63 -26.40 -16.25
CA GLY A 317 -19.26 -25.09 -16.04
C GLY A 317 -20.28 -25.02 -14.89
N SER A 318 -20.43 -26.08 -14.09
CA SER A 318 -21.32 -26.12 -12.94
C SER A 318 -20.54 -26.28 -11.64
N LYS A 319 -20.97 -25.59 -10.57
CA LYS A 319 -20.37 -25.73 -9.24
C LYS A 319 -20.79 -27.05 -8.60
N TYR A 320 -19.82 -27.74 -8.01
CA TYR A 320 -19.99 -28.93 -7.19
C TYR A 320 -19.20 -28.78 -5.89
N TYR A 321 -19.62 -29.52 -4.88
CA TYR A 321 -18.84 -29.73 -3.66
C TYR A 321 -18.23 -31.13 -3.70
N TYR A 322 -16.91 -31.22 -3.71
CA TYR A 322 -16.18 -32.44 -3.44
C TYR A 322 -16.13 -32.65 -1.92
N VAL A 323 -16.59 -33.82 -1.47
CA VAL A 323 -16.74 -34.13 -0.05
C VAL A 323 -16.15 -35.48 0.26
N GLU A 324 -15.08 -35.51 1.05
CA GLU A 324 -14.61 -36.74 1.66
C GLU A 324 -15.38 -36.98 2.95
N THR A 325 -15.93 -38.18 3.14
CA THR A 325 -16.74 -38.53 4.30
C THR A 325 -16.04 -39.58 5.14
N PHE A 326 -16.02 -39.38 6.45
CA PHE A 326 -15.38 -40.26 7.42
C PHE A 326 -16.37 -40.63 8.52
N VAL A 327 -16.29 -41.90 8.95
CA VAL A 327 -16.91 -42.38 10.19
C VAL A 327 -15.77 -42.84 11.09
N ASN A 328 -15.68 -42.27 12.30
CA ASN A 328 -14.51 -42.40 13.16
C ASN A 328 -13.20 -41.95 12.48
N LYS A 329 -12.33 -42.89 12.09
CA LYS A 329 -11.06 -42.65 11.39
C LYS A 329 -11.07 -43.16 9.94
N ASP A 330 -12.10 -43.89 9.55
CA ASP A 330 -12.15 -44.57 8.26
C ASP A 330 -12.90 -43.70 7.26
N ARG A 331 -12.29 -43.50 6.08
CA ARG A 331 -12.94 -42.80 4.97
C ARG A 331 -13.97 -43.75 4.36
N VAL A 332 -15.24 -43.38 4.46
CA VAL A 332 -16.37 -44.18 4.01
C VAL A 332 -16.85 -43.80 2.61
N ASP A 333 -16.53 -42.60 2.12
CA ASP A 333 -16.86 -42.19 0.76
C ASP A 333 -16.13 -40.93 0.27
N GLU A 334 -16.26 -40.66 -1.02
CA GLU A 334 -15.93 -39.41 -1.70
C GLU A 334 -17.06 -39.00 -2.65
N PHE A 335 -17.65 -37.84 -2.41
CA PHE A 335 -18.80 -37.37 -3.15
C PHE A 335 -18.50 -36.17 -4.03
N LEU A 336 -19.20 -36.09 -5.16
CA LEU A 336 -19.56 -34.81 -5.76
C LEU A 336 -21.02 -34.51 -5.47
N ILE A 337 -21.26 -33.36 -4.86
CA ILE A 337 -22.60 -32.89 -4.53
C ILE A 337 -22.94 -31.73 -5.45
N ASN A 338 -24.05 -31.86 -6.18
CA ASN A 338 -24.59 -30.77 -6.98
C ASN A 338 -25.49 -29.89 -6.09
N PRO A 339 -25.12 -28.64 -5.80
CA PRO A 339 -25.85 -27.79 -4.87
C PRO A 339 -27.23 -27.34 -5.40
N ARG A 340 -27.44 -27.33 -6.72
CA ARG A 340 -28.70 -26.91 -7.35
C ARG A 340 -29.81 -27.94 -7.16
N ASN A 341 -29.51 -29.23 -7.31
CA ASN A 341 -30.51 -30.30 -7.24
C ASN A 341 -30.30 -31.27 -6.07
N LYS A 342 -29.28 -31.02 -5.24
CA LYS A 342 -28.90 -31.82 -4.06
C LYS A 342 -28.62 -33.29 -4.37
N LYS A 343 -28.27 -33.61 -5.63
CA LYS A 343 -27.81 -34.96 -6.00
C LYS A 343 -26.40 -35.18 -5.51
N VAL A 344 -26.16 -36.39 -5.02
CA VAL A 344 -24.90 -36.84 -4.44
C VAL A 344 -24.38 -37.99 -5.30
N TYR A 345 -23.20 -37.81 -5.88
CA TYR A 345 -22.54 -38.80 -6.73
C TYR A 345 -21.37 -39.39 -5.95
N SER A 346 -21.34 -40.70 -5.73
CA SER A 346 -20.21 -41.35 -5.04
C SER A 346 -19.08 -41.66 -6.01
N TYR A 347 -17.84 -41.70 -5.53
CA TYR A 347 -16.69 -42.05 -6.36
C TYR A 347 -16.71 -43.55 -6.71
N LEU A 348 -16.56 -43.85 -8.00
CA LEU A 348 -16.45 -45.22 -8.49
C LEU A 348 -15.52 -45.30 -9.70
N ASP A 349 -14.38 -45.95 -9.51
CA ASP A 349 -13.42 -46.28 -10.56
C ASP A 349 -13.01 -47.76 -10.47
N GLU A 350 -12.30 -48.27 -11.47
CA GLU A 350 -11.80 -49.64 -11.57
C GLU A 350 -11.05 -50.10 -10.32
N LYS A 351 -10.31 -49.18 -9.68
CA LYS A 351 -9.44 -49.48 -8.54
C LYS A 351 -10.09 -49.26 -7.18
N LYS A 352 -11.21 -48.53 -7.13
CA LYS A 352 -11.73 -48.00 -5.88
C LYS A 352 -13.24 -47.83 -5.93
N THR A 353 -13.89 -48.46 -4.96
CA THR A 353 -15.34 -48.39 -4.70
C THR A 353 -15.57 -48.28 -3.20
N TYR A 354 -16.58 -47.53 -2.82
CA TYR A 354 -17.03 -47.40 -1.44
C TYR A 354 -18.26 -48.26 -1.11
N ASN A 355 -18.83 -48.95 -2.10
CA ASN A 355 -19.97 -49.86 -1.94
C ASN A 355 -21.16 -49.28 -1.12
N ASN A 356 -21.42 -47.98 -1.25
CA ASN A 356 -22.61 -47.35 -0.66
C ASN A 356 -23.87 -47.61 -1.50
N ASN A 357 -25.02 -47.57 -0.84
CA ASN A 357 -26.35 -47.75 -1.45
C ASN A 357 -27.19 -46.44 -1.45
N TYR A 358 -26.58 -45.30 -1.11
CA TYR A 358 -27.29 -44.03 -0.88
C TYR A 358 -26.90 -42.89 -1.83
N SER A 359 -26.11 -43.18 -2.87
CA SER A 359 -25.78 -42.23 -3.94
C SER A 359 -26.83 -42.18 -5.05
N ASP A 360 -26.98 -41.02 -5.71
CA ASP A 360 -27.87 -40.82 -6.87
C ASP A 360 -27.22 -41.26 -8.20
N GLY A 361 -25.98 -41.72 -8.12
CA GLY A 361 -25.12 -42.11 -9.24
C GLY A 361 -23.67 -42.09 -8.79
N TYR A 362 -22.76 -42.32 -9.73
CA TYR A 362 -21.34 -42.29 -9.49
C TYR A 362 -20.61 -41.28 -10.36
N TRP A 363 -19.42 -40.90 -9.92
CA TRP A 363 -18.49 -40.09 -10.69
C TRP A 363 -17.08 -40.69 -10.63
N ARG A 364 -16.25 -40.30 -11.60
CA ARG A 364 -14.82 -40.55 -11.57
C ARG A 364 -14.04 -39.43 -12.25
N ALA A 365 -12.77 -39.33 -11.90
CA ALA A 365 -11.80 -38.54 -12.66
C ALA A 365 -11.18 -39.40 -13.77
N THR A 366 -11.15 -38.88 -14.99
CA THR A 366 -10.47 -39.51 -16.13
C THR A 366 -8.97 -39.21 -16.10
N LYS A 367 -8.19 -39.88 -16.95
CA LYS A 367 -6.71 -39.74 -16.98
C LYS A 367 -6.24 -38.32 -17.34
N ASP A 368 -7.04 -37.57 -18.07
CA ASP A 368 -6.82 -36.16 -18.44
C ASP A 368 -7.37 -35.18 -17.38
N GLY A 369 -7.90 -35.68 -16.26
CA GLY A 369 -8.41 -34.88 -15.15
C GLY A 369 -9.85 -34.39 -15.31
N SER A 370 -10.55 -34.75 -16.39
CA SER A 370 -11.97 -34.45 -16.53
C SER A 370 -12.84 -35.33 -15.62
N VAL A 371 -14.10 -34.96 -15.42
CA VAL A 371 -15.04 -35.69 -14.56
C VAL A 371 -16.15 -36.30 -15.40
N GLU A 372 -16.33 -37.62 -15.25
CA GLU A 372 -17.44 -38.37 -15.83
C GLU A 372 -18.47 -38.70 -14.76
N PHE A 373 -19.76 -38.68 -15.15
CA PHE A 373 -20.86 -39.13 -14.31
C PHE A 373 -21.55 -40.32 -14.95
N THR A 374 -22.03 -41.25 -14.12
CA THR A 374 -22.86 -42.36 -14.59
C THR A 374 -24.26 -41.89 -14.98
N ILE A 375 -24.86 -42.54 -15.98
CA ILE A 375 -26.31 -42.45 -16.20
C ILE A 375 -27.09 -43.10 -15.05
N SER A 376 -28.34 -42.69 -14.84
CA SER A 376 -29.22 -43.34 -13.85
C SER A 376 -29.64 -44.75 -14.29
N LYS A 377 -30.05 -45.60 -13.34
CA LYS A 377 -30.62 -46.94 -13.63
C LYS A 377 -31.81 -46.87 -14.60
N ASN A 378 -32.70 -45.88 -14.45
CA ASN A 378 -33.85 -45.70 -15.34
C ASN A 378 -33.43 -45.30 -16.76
N THR A 379 -32.41 -44.43 -16.88
CA THR A 379 -31.82 -44.09 -18.17
C THR A 379 -31.19 -45.33 -18.81
N ALA A 380 -30.48 -46.15 -18.04
CA ALA A 380 -29.88 -47.39 -18.52
C ALA A 380 -30.92 -48.38 -19.04
N ILE A 381 -32.01 -48.58 -18.28
CA ILE A 381 -33.17 -49.39 -18.71
C ILE A 381 -33.74 -48.85 -20.03
N SER A 382 -33.99 -47.54 -20.12
CA SER A 382 -34.58 -46.93 -21.32
C SER A 382 -33.70 -47.11 -22.56
N ILE A 383 -32.37 -47.02 -22.41
CA ILE A 383 -31.41 -47.24 -23.50
C ILE A 383 -31.44 -48.71 -23.93
N LEU A 384 -31.47 -49.65 -22.97
CA LEU A 384 -31.56 -51.08 -23.29
C LEU A 384 -32.89 -51.43 -23.96
N GLU A 385 -34.01 -50.93 -23.46
CA GLU A 385 -35.34 -51.13 -24.06
C GLU A 385 -35.40 -50.63 -25.50
N LYS A 386 -34.81 -49.45 -25.77
CA LYS A 386 -34.70 -48.92 -27.14
C LYS A 386 -33.87 -49.87 -28.02
N LYS A 387 -32.73 -50.35 -27.54
CA LYS A 387 -31.87 -51.31 -28.26
C LYS A 387 -32.57 -52.63 -28.54
N LEU A 388 -33.33 -53.16 -27.58
CA LEU A 388 -34.12 -54.38 -27.76
C LEU A 388 -35.20 -54.17 -28.83
N LYS A 389 -35.90 -53.03 -28.82
CA LYS A 389 -36.90 -52.69 -29.85
C LYS A 389 -36.29 -52.57 -31.24
N GLU A 390 -35.12 -51.93 -31.38
CA GLU A 390 -34.37 -51.83 -32.65
C GLU A 390 -34.06 -53.23 -33.24
N HIS A 391 -33.81 -54.21 -32.39
CA HIS A 391 -33.56 -55.61 -32.79
C HIS A 391 -34.84 -56.46 -32.87
N SER A 392 -36.02 -55.85 -32.81
CA SER A 392 -37.33 -56.54 -32.82
C SER A 392 -37.48 -57.59 -31.71
N GLU A 393 -36.81 -57.39 -30.57
CA GLU A 393 -36.82 -58.33 -29.45
C GLU A 393 -38.06 -58.13 -28.58
N LYS A 394 -38.82 -59.22 -28.35
CA LYS A 394 -40.00 -59.21 -27.46
C LYS A 394 -39.58 -59.46 -26.00
N TYR A 395 -39.98 -58.57 -25.10
CA TYR A 395 -39.77 -58.66 -23.66
C TYR A 395 -40.99 -58.15 -22.88
N LYS A 396 -41.13 -58.56 -21.61
CA LYS A 396 -42.20 -58.12 -20.70
C LYS A 396 -41.78 -56.89 -19.90
N TYR A 397 -40.61 -56.94 -19.27
CA TYR A 397 -40.02 -55.82 -18.53
C TYR A 397 -38.51 -56.02 -18.36
N VAL A 398 -37.82 -54.93 -18.01
CA VAL A 398 -36.38 -54.88 -17.73
C VAL A 398 -36.18 -54.29 -16.32
N THR A 399 -35.33 -54.92 -15.52
CA THR A 399 -34.92 -54.40 -14.20
C THR A 399 -33.40 -54.33 -14.09
N ILE A 400 -32.86 -53.35 -13.36
CA ILE A 400 -31.46 -53.39 -12.92
C ILE A 400 -31.39 -54.08 -11.57
N GLU A 401 -30.69 -55.20 -11.50
CA GLU A 401 -30.53 -56.03 -10.31
C GLU A 401 -29.13 -55.90 -9.72
N GLU A 402 -28.97 -56.27 -8.44
CA GLU A 402 -27.64 -56.49 -7.87
C GLU A 402 -26.91 -57.65 -8.56
N LYS A 403 -25.57 -57.58 -8.60
CA LYS A 403 -24.72 -58.61 -9.23
C LYS A 403 -25.16 -60.01 -8.80
N ASN A 404 -25.27 -60.27 -7.50
CA ASN A 404 -25.62 -61.59 -6.96
C ASN A 404 -26.99 -62.11 -7.43
N ASN A 405 -27.96 -61.22 -7.66
CA ASN A 405 -29.28 -61.61 -8.17
C ASN A 405 -29.24 -61.87 -9.68
N ALA A 406 -28.53 -61.04 -10.45
CA ALA A 406 -28.35 -61.24 -11.87
C ALA A 406 -27.55 -62.52 -12.19
N LEU A 407 -26.54 -62.83 -11.39
CA LEU A 407 -25.69 -64.04 -11.52
C LEU A 407 -26.48 -65.36 -11.47
N LYS A 408 -27.70 -65.37 -10.90
CA LYS A 408 -28.57 -66.55 -10.87
C LYS A 408 -29.04 -66.98 -12.27
N TYR A 409 -28.98 -66.08 -13.24
CA TYR A 409 -29.41 -66.29 -14.62
C TYR A 409 -28.24 -66.44 -15.60
N ILE A 410 -27.01 -66.57 -15.08
CA ILE A 410 -25.80 -66.70 -15.89
C ILE A 410 -25.18 -68.07 -15.63
N GLU A 411 -25.10 -68.88 -16.69
CA GLU A 411 -24.52 -70.23 -16.63
C GLU A 411 -22.99 -70.18 -16.51
N ASN A 412 -22.32 -69.39 -17.37
CA ASN A 412 -20.87 -69.31 -17.42
C ASN A 412 -20.31 -68.12 -16.62
N LYS A 413 -20.17 -68.30 -15.30
CA LYS A 413 -19.65 -67.27 -14.38
C LYS A 413 -18.18 -66.92 -14.64
N GLU A 414 -17.36 -67.90 -15.01
CA GLU A 414 -15.93 -67.68 -15.29
C GLU A 414 -15.72 -66.75 -16.50
N GLN A 415 -16.52 -66.94 -17.56
CA GLN A 415 -16.50 -66.04 -18.72
C GLN A 415 -16.88 -64.61 -18.34
N LEU A 416 -17.92 -64.46 -17.51
CA LEU A 416 -18.36 -63.17 -17.02
C LEU A 416 -17.26 -62.48 -16.20
N ASP A 417 -16.64 -63.19 -15.25
CA ASP A 417 -15.58 -62.61 -14.42
C ASP A 417 -14.35 -62.22 -15.25
N LYS A 418 -13.96 -63.03 -16.26
CA LYS A 418 -12.91 -62.65 -17.22
C LYS A 418 -13.29 -61.42 -18.05
N PHE A 419 -14.55 -61.28 -18.44
CA PHE A 419 -15.02 -60.13 -19.21
C PHE A 419 -15.06 -58.85 -18.38
N ILE A 420 -15.59 -58.93 -17.15
CA ILE A 420 -15.61 -57.81 -16.21
C ILE A 420 -14.18 -57.42 -15.85
N GLY A 421 -13.28 -58.37 -15.58
CA GLY A 421 -11.87 -58.06 -15.28
C GLY A 421 -11.09 -57.39 -16.42
N LYS A 422 -11.61 -57.45 -17.66
CA LYS A 422 -11.11 -56.69 -18.82
C LYS A 422 -11.88 -55.39 -19.07
N ASN A 423 -13.09 -55.27 -18.49
CA ASN A 423 -14.03 -54.16 -18.68
C ASN A 423 -14.53 -53.73 -17.30
N ASN A 424 -13.61 -53.20 -16.49
CA ASN A 424 -13.81 -52.92 -15.07
C ASN A 424 -14.88 -51.84 -14.81
N ASP A 425 -15.35 -51.16 -15.87
CA ASP A 425 -16.36 -50.10 -15.86
C ASP A 425 -17.82 -50.60 -15.97
N ILE A 426 -18.06 -51.90 -15.81
CA ILE A 426 -19.40 -52.48 -15.92
C ILE A 426 -20.03 -52.59 -14.53
N TYR A 427 -21.02 -51.73 -14.28
CA TYR A 427 -21.63 -51.62 -12.95
C TYR A 427 -23.13 -51.95 -12.92
N TYR A 428 -23.84 -51.96 -14.06
CA TYR A 428 -25.28 -52.26 -14.09
C TYR A 428 -25.57 -53.62 -14.75
N TYR A 429 -26.31 -54.46 -14.01
CA TYR A 429 -26.77 -55.77 -14.45
C TYR A 429 -28.27 -55.69 -14.75
N ALA A 430 -28.61 -55.56 -16.02
CA ALA A 430 -30.00 -55.53 -16.45
C ALA A 430 -30.52 -56.96 -16.68
N VAL A 431 -31.63 -57.30 -16.03
CA VAL A 431 -32.32 -58.57 -16.22
C VAL A 431 -33.55 -58.35 -17.08
N VAL A 432 -33.59 -59.00 -18.24
CA VAL A 432 -34.68 -58.90 -19.21
C VAL A 432 -35.58 -60.12 -19.05
N ASN A 433 -36.83 -59.90 -18.65
CA ASN A 433 -37.83 -60.94 -18.54
C ASN A 433 -38.60 -61.07 -19.85
N ARG A 434 -38.56 -62.25 -20.50
CA ARG A 434 -39.24 -62.52 -21.77
C ARG A 434 -40.59 -63.25 -21.64
N GLY A 435 -41.07 -63.49 -20.42
CA GLY A 435 -42.35 -64.17 -20.14
C GLY A 435 -42.21 -65.46 -19.33
N PHE A 436 -43.34 -66.06 -18.96
CA PHE A 436 -43.42 -67.15 -17.96
C PHE A 436 -42.66 -68.44 -18.34
N PHE A 437 -42.52 -68.71 -19.64
CA PHE A 437 -41.89 -69.93 -20.16
C PHE A 437 -40.48 -69.70 -20.74
N LYS A 438 -39.92 -68.49 -20.62
CA LYS A 438 -38.60 -68.15 -21.17
C LYS A 438 -37.63 -67.81 -20.05
N SER A 439 -36.38 -68.27 -20.19
CA SER A 439 -35.30 -67.88 -19.28
C SER A 439 -35.11 -66.36 -19.31
N LYS A 440 -34.79 -65.80 -18.15
CA LYS A 440 -34.39 -64.40 -18.05
C LYS A 440 -33.00 -64.25 -18.65
N GLU A 441 -32.81 -63.20 -19.43
CA GLU A 441 -31.50 -62.87 -20.01
C GLU A 441 -30.84 -61.76 -19.21
N VAL A 442 -29.51 -61.78 -19.12
CA VAL A 442 -28.73 -60.72 -18.47
C VAL A 442 -28.00 -59.89 -19.50
N TYR A 443 -28.07 -58.57 -19.33
CA TYR A 443 -27.33 -57.58 -20.09
C TYR A 443 -26.47 -56.78 -19.12
N LEU A 444 -25.25 -56.49 -19.55
CA LEU A 444 -24.31 -55.65 -18.83
C LEU A 444 -24.33 -54.26 -19.45
N ILE A 445 -24.41 -53.22 -18.63
CA ILE A 445 -24.40 -51.84 -19.10
C ILE A 445 -23.25 -51.12 -18.41
N ASN A 446 -22.35 -50.53 -19.21
CA ASN A 446 -21.38 -49.57 -18.72
C ASN A 446 -22.10 -48.23 -18.55
N PRO A 447 -22.27 -47.72 -17.32
CA PRO A 447 -23.08 -46.53 -17.07
C PRO A 447 -22.35 -45.22 -17.41
N TYR A 448 -21.03 -45.25 -17.64
CA TYR A 448 -20.26 -44.10 -18.11
C TYR A 448 -20.35 -43.96 -19.64
N THR A 449 -20.03 -45.03 -20.38
CA THR A 449 -20.01 -45.03 -21.85
C THR A 449 -21.37 -45.35 -22.49
N LYS A 450 -22.34 -45.81 -21.69
CA LYS A 450 -23.67 -46.28 -22.12
C LYS A 450 -23.61 -47.53 -23.02
N GLN A 451 -22.46 -48.19 -23.09
CA GLN A 451 -22.26 -49.39 -23.88
C GLN A 451 -22.98 -50.59 -23.25
N ILE A 452 -23.67 -51.37 -24.08
CA ILE A 452 -24.48 -52.52 -23.67
C ILE A 452 -23.85 -53.81 -24.20
N TYR A 453 -23.87 -54.85 -23.36
CA TYR A 453 -23.43 -56.19 -23.73
C TYR A 453 -24.50 -57.23 -23.35
N LYS A 454 -24.84 -58.10 -24.29
CA LYS A 454 -25.68 -59.27 -24.04
C LYS A 454 -24.82 -60.40 -23.48
N VAL A 455 -25.23 -60.99 -22.36
CA VAL A 455 -24.60 -62.19 -21.80
C VAL A 455 -25.32 -63.41 -22.37
N SER A 456 -24.58 -64.25 -23.11
CA SER A 456 -25.05 -65.56 -23.59
C SER A 456 -24.18 -66.67 -23.01
N ALA A 457 -24.61 -67.93 -23.13
CA ALA A 457 -23.90 -69.08 -22.57
C ALA A 457 -22.44 -69.18 -23.09
N ASP A 458 -22.24 -68.86 -24.37
CA ASP A 458 -20.96 -69.06 -25.05
C ASP A 458 -20.12 -67.78 -25.20
N LYS A 459 -20.74 -66.60 -25.15
CA LYS A 459 -20.06 -65.32 -25.36
C LYS A 459 -20.79 -64.12 -24.77
N ILE A 460 -20.02 -63.05 -24.51
CA ILE A 460 -20.55 -61.73 -24.19
C ILE A 460 -20.36 -60.81 -25.41
N ILE A 461 -21.44 -60.24 -25.92
CA ILE A 461 -21.45 -59.52 -27.21
C ILE A 461 -21.94 -58.10 -27.00
N LYS A 462 -21.23 -57.12 -27.56
CA LYS A 462 -21.68 -55.71 -27.62
C LYS A 462 -22.89 -55.59 -28.57
N ILE A 463 -23.92 -54.85 -28.18
CA ILE A 463 -25.14 -54.61 -28.98
C ILE A 463 -25.51 -53.13 -29.12
#